data_AF-A0A097IJ64-F1
#
_entry.id   AF-A0A097IJ64-F1
#
_cell.length_a   1.000
_cell.length_b   1.000
_cell.length_c   1.000
_cell.angle_alpha   90.00
_cell.angle_beta   90.00
_cell.angle_gamma   90.00
#
_symmetry.space_group_name_H-M   'P 1'
#
loop_
_entity.id
_entity.type
_entity.pdbx_description
1 polymer ?
#
loop_
_entity_poly.entity_id
_entity_poly.type
_entity_poly.pdbx_seq_one_letter_code
_entity_poly.pdbx_strand_id
1 'polypeptide(L)'
;MVTGILNDPGMTIKNPQLIKDGNDTWIGAGLVDGTGRDESRSDVWLLRDGTLYAVSGGARNNSSAAQAAGVSMADDLPAGVDRCVVAESMGF
;
A
#
# COMPACT_ATOMS: atom_id res chain seq x y z
N MET A 1 -4.45 3.48 -10.24
CA MET A 1 -3.92 4.67 -9.55
C MET A 1 -4.33 4.57 -8.09
N VAL A 2 -3.37 4.40 -7.16
CA VAL A 2 -3.64 4.43 -5.70
C VAL A 2 -3.81 5.87 -5.20
N THR A 3 -3.25 6.85 -5.90
CA THR A 3 -3.31 8.27 -5.51
C THR A 3 -4.73 8.84 -5.47
N GLY A 4 -5.64 8.36 -6.33
CA GLY A 4 -7.04 8.81 -6.35
C GLY A 4 -7.90 8.26 -5.20
N ILE A 5 -7.37 7.35 -4.37
CA ILE A 5 -8.06 6.80 -3.20
C ILE A 5 -7.52 7.34 -1.88
N LEU A 6 -6.45 8.16 -1.90
CA LEU A 6 -5.89 8.72 -0.67
C LEU A 6 -6.83 9.78 -0.10
N ASN A 7 -6.93 9.81 1.24
CA ASN A 7 -7.86 10.70 1.93
C ASN A 7 -7.41 12.17 1.85
N ASP A 8 -6.10 12.42 1.72
CA ASP A 8 -5.54 13.74 1.47
C ASP A 8 -5.07 13.84 0.01
N PRO A 9 -5.61 14.77 -0.80
CA PRO A 9 -5.20 14.95 -2.19
C PRO A 9 -3.77 15.49 -2.35
N GLY A 10 -3.16 16.03 -1.29
CA GLY A 10 -1.75 16.42 -1.26
C GLY A 10 -0.80 15.27 -0.99
N MET A 11 -1.29 14.10 -0.54
CA MET A 11 -0.44 12.92 -0.34
C MET A 11 -0.04 12.28 -1.67
N THR A 12 1.19 11.77 -1.71
CA THR A 12 1.71 11.01 -2.85
C THR A 12 2.32 9.69 -2.39
N ILE A 13 2.45 8.75 -3.33
CA ILE A 13 3.06 7.44 -3.09
C ILE A 13 4.56 7.47 -3.40
N LYS A 14 5.36 6.77 -2.60
CA LYS A 14 6.79 6.54 -2.83
C LYS A 14 7.11 5.05 -2.88
N ASN A 15 8.16 4.69 -3.62
CA ASN A 15 8.69 3.32 -3.75
C ASN A 15 7.60 2.25 -4.00
N PRO A 16 6.71 2.45 -4.99
CA PRO A 16 5.59 1.55 -5.20
C PRO A 16 6.08 0.16 -5.64
N GLN A 17 5.57 -0.87 -4.98
CA GLN A 17 5.82 -2.28 -5.25
C GLN A 17 4.55 -2.97 -5.70
N LEU A 18 4.68 -3.90 -6.64
CA LEU A 18 3.57 -4.65 -7.21
C LEU A 18 3.94 -6.13 -7.25
N ILE A 19 3.13 -6.96 -6.60
CA ILE A 19 3.19 -8.41 -6.72
C ILE A 19 1.86 -8.89 -7.29
N LYS A 20 1.91 -9.64 -8.39
CA LYS A 20 0.74 -10.29 -8.97
C LYS A 20 0.68 -11.75 -8.54
N ASP A 21 -0.49 -12.18 -8.08
CA ASP A 21 -0.76 -13.57 -7.73
C ASP A 21 -2.16 -13.97 -8.26
N GLY A 22 -2.19 -14.72 -9.36
CA GLY A 22 -3.44 -15.02 -10.06
C GLY A 22 -4.19 -13.75 -10.49
N ASN A 23 -5.43 -13.59 -10.00
CA ASN A 23 -6.27 -12.41 -10.25
C ASN A 23 -6.00 -11.26 -9.27
N ASP A 24 -5.22 -11.50 -8.23
CA ASP A 24 -4.91 -10.51 -7.21
C ASP A 24 -3.67 -9.71 -7.60
N THR A 25 -3.72 -8.41 -7.33
CA THR A 25 -2.53 -7.55 -7.38
C THR A 25 -2.33 -6.91 -6.01
N TRP A 26 -1.23 -7.25 -5.38
CA TRP A 26 -0.78 -6.66 -4.13
C TRP A 26 0.05 -5.43 -4.42
N ILE A 27 -0.27 -4.34 -3.74
CA ILE A 27 0.32 -3.02 -3.96
C ILE A 27 0.91 -2.55 -2.65
N GLY A 28 2.20 -2.25 -2.65
CA GLY A 28 2.89 -1.66 -1.51
C GLY A 28 3.38 -0.26 -1.87
N ALA A 29 3.32 0.70 -0.96
CA ALA A 29 3.99 1.98 -1.15
C ALA A 29 4.21 2.68 0.18
N GLY A 30 5.25 3.51 0.28
CA GLY A 30 5.28 4.54 1.32
C GLY A 30 4.37 5.72 0.92
N LEU A 31 3.98 6.52 1.91
CA LEU A 31 3.23 7.75 1.71
C LEU A 31 4.03 8.95 2.18
N VAL A 32 3.98 10.03 1.40
CA VAL A 32 4.52 11.33 1.78
C VAL A 32 3.43 12.40 1.64
N ASP A 33 3.44 13.37 2.55
CA ASP A 33 2.52 14.51 2.52
C ASP A 33 2.90 15.52 1.42
N GLY A 34 2.08 16.58 1.27
CA GLY A 34 2.32 17.65 0.31
C GLY A 34 3.57 18.49 0.59
N THR A 35 4.23 18.31 1.73
CA THR A 35 5.51 18.94 2.09
C THR A 35 6.71 18.03 1.82
N GLY A 36 6.47 16.78 1.40
CA GLY A 36 7.48 15.75 1.17
C GLY A 36 7.90 15.02 2.44
N ARG A 37 7.17 15.18 3.55
CA ARG A 37 7.43 14.45 4.79
C ARG A 37 6.80 13.06 4.72
N ASP A 38 7.51 12.08 5.26
CA ASP A 38 7.00 10.72 5.40
C ASP A 38 5.80 10.65 6.36
N GLU A 39 4.65 10.26 5.83
CA GLU A 39 3.43 9.93 6.59
C GLU A 39 3.40 8.45 6.96
N SER A 40 3.81 7.59 6.03
CA SER A 40 3.90 6.16 6.26
C SER A 40 5.07 5.57 5.49
N ARG A 41 5.77 4.65 6.12
CA ARG A 41 6.93 3.99 5.51
C ARG A 41 6.52 2.96 4.47
N SER A 42 5.44 2.23 4.74
CA SER A 42 4.95 1.14 3.89
C SER A 42 3.50 0.86 4.23
N ASP A 43 2.65 0.94 3.22
CA ASP A 43 1.24 0.62 3.25
C ASP A 43 0.91 -0.36 2.14
N VAL A 44 0.01 -1.30 2.46
CA VAL A 44 -0.32 -2.41 1.57
C VAL A 44 -1.81 -2.41 1.25
N TRP A 45 -2.10 -2.50 -0.04
CA TRP A 45 -3.43 -2.68 -0.61
C TRP A 45 -3.49 -3.96 -1.44
N LEU A 46 -4.69 -4.49 -1.56
CA LEU A 46 -5.01 -5.63 -2.42
C LEU A 46 -6.03 -5.18 -3.46
N LEU A 47 -5.68 -5.26 -4.73
CA LEU A 47 -6.61 -5.13 -5.85
C LEU A 47 -7.11 -6.53 -6.24
N ARG A 48 -8.39 -6.80 -5.99
CA ARG A 48 -9.06 -8.06 -6.33
C ARG A 48 -10.35 -7.75 -7.07
N ASP A 49 -10.53 -8.37 -8.24
CA ASP A 49 -11.72 -8.19 -9.09
C ASP A 49 -12.06 -6.71 -9.36
N GLY A 50 -11.02 -5.90 -9.58
CA GLY A 50 -11.14 -4.46 -9.83
C GLY A 50 -11.46 -3.61 -8.58
N THR A 51 -11.63 -4.22 -7.41
CA THR A 51 -11.88 -3.53 -6.14
C THR A 51 -10.60 -3.46 -5.32
N LEU A 52 -10.31 -2.26 -4.79
CA LEU A 52 -9.11 -2.02 -3.99
C LEU A 52 -9.45 -2.08 -2.50
N TYR A 53 -8.70 -2.89 -1.77
CA TYR A 53 -8.87 -3.12 -0.34
C TYR A 53 -7.62 -2.73 0.43
N ALA A 54 -7.79 -2.14 1.61
CA ALA A 54 -6.71 -1.81 2.52
C ALA A 54 -6.34 -3.03 3.39
N VAL A 55 -5.05 -3.38 3.41
CA VAL A 55 -4.52 -4.51 4.18
C VAL A 55 -3.77 -4.01 5.42
N SER A 56 -2.87 -3.04 5.27
CA SER A 56 -2.13 -2.44 6.40
C SER A 56 -2.99 -1.45 7.20
N GLY A 57 -2.53 -1.09 8.40
CA GLY A 57 -3.17 -0.06 9.22
C GLY A 57 -3.12 1.34 8.59
N GLY A 58 -1.97 1.74 8.03
CA GLY A 58 -1.84 3.04 7.37
C GLY A 58 -2.66 3.10 6.07
N ALA A 59 -2.74 2.02 5.29
CA ALA A 59 -3.64 1.93 4.13
C ALA A 59 -5.10 2.18 4.53
N ARG A 60 -5.55 1.63 5.67
CA ARG A 60 -6.91 1.84 6.18
C ARG A 60 -7.16 3.27 6.64
N ASN A 61 -6.16 3.90 7.23
CA ASN A 61 -6.30 5.25 7.81
C ASN A 61 -6.13 6.36 6.76
N ASN A 62 -5.29 6.12 5.75
CA ASN A 62 -4.87 7.14 4.78
C ASN A 62 -5.56 7.01 3.42
N SER A 63 -6.47 6.05 3.25
CA SER A 63 -7.23 5.88 2.02
C SER A 63 -8.70 5.56 2.26
N SER A 64 -9.50 5.71 1.21
CA SER A 64 -10.92 5.39 1.20
C SER A 64 -11.20 3.91 0.88
N ALA A 65 -10.17 3.07 0.84
CA ALA A 65 -10.31 1.65 0.52
C ALA A 65 -10.93 0.88 1.71
N ALA A 66 -11.85 -0.04 1.41
CA ALA A 66 -12.44 -0.91 2.43
C ALA A 66 -11.38 -1.88 2.98
N GLN A 67 -11.52 -2.29 4.24
CA GLN A 67 -10.61 -3.29 4.82
C GLN A 67 -10.73 -4.64 4.09
N ALA A 68 -9.60 -5.26 3.76
CA ALA A 68 -9.57 -6.62 3.24
C ALA A 68 -10.00 -7.62 4.34
N ALA A 69 -11.04 -8.40 4.07
CA ALA A 69 -11.50 -9.46 4.99
C ALA A 69 -10.66 -10.73 4.82
N GLY A 70 -10.27 -11.35 5.94
CA GLY A 70 -9.52 -12.61 5.95
C GLY A 70 -8.07 -12.51 5.46
N VAL A 71 -7.53 -11.29 5.35
CA VAL A 71 -6.16 -11.01 4.93
C VAL A 71 -5.45 -10.23 6.04
N SER A 72 -4.23 -10.64 6.37
CA SER A 72 -3.39 -10.06 7.40
C SER A 72 -2.04 -9.64 6.85
N MET A 73 -1.44 -8.59 7.42
CA MET A 73 -0.04 -8.22 7.12
C MET A 73 0.98 -9.32 7.49
N ALA A 74 0.56 -10.31 8.29
CA ALA A 74 1.39 -11.47 8.62
C ALA A 74 1.37 -12.56 7.53
N ASP A 75 0.48 -12.47 6.53
CA ASP A 75 0.43 -13.42 5.43
C ASP A 75 1.59 -13.19 4.47
N ASP A 76 2.04 -14.23 3.77
CA ASP A 76 3.27 -14.22 2.98
C ASP A 76 3.30 -13.12 1.90
N LEU A 77 2.20 -12.93 1.18
CA LEU A 77 2.09 -11.94 0.10
C LEU A 77 2.16 -10.49 0.59
N PRO A 78 1.30 -10.03 1.52
CA PRO A 78 1.39 -8.67 2.04
C PRO A 78 2.70 -8.41 2.80
N ALA A 79 3.23 -9.40 3.53
CA ALA A 79 4.55 -9.28 4.17
C ALA A 79 5.69 -9.17 3.15
N GLY A 80 5.60 -9.92 2.04
CA GLY A 80 6.55 -9.84 0.93
C GLY A 80 6.56 -8.47 0.28
N VAL A 81 5.37 -7.94 -0.03
CA VAL A 81 5.22 -6.58 -0.58
C VAL A 81 5.80 -5.52 0.37
N ASP A 82 5.46 -5.59 1.65
CA ASP A 82 5.98 -4.67 2.67
C ASP A 82 7.51 -4.65 2.71
N ARG A 83 8.13 -5.84 2.72
CA ARG A 83 9.59 -5.97 2.71
C ARG A 83 10.21 -5.34 1.46
N CYS A 84 9.59 -5.49 0.29
CA CYS A 84 10.07 -4.86 -0.94
C CYS A 84 10.02 -3.33 -0.84
N VAL A 85 8.94 -2.74 -0.32
CA VAL A 85 8.82 -1.28 -0.15
C VAL A 85 9.90 -0.77 0.80
N VAL A 86 10.11 -1.50 1.90
CA VAL A 86 11.11 -1.16 2.92
C VAL A 86 12.53 -1.26 2.38
N ALA A 87 12.84 -2.29 1.58
CA ALA A 87 14.17 -2.49 0.99
C ALA A 87 14.54 -1.36 0.01
N GLU A 88 13.62 -0.99 -0.88
CA GLU A 88 13.80 0.14 -1.82
C GLU A 88 13.96 1.48 -1.10
N SER A 89 13.31 1.63 0.05
CA SER A 89 13.46 2.81 0.91
C SER A 89 14.83 2.90 1.60
N MET A 90 15.65 1.84 1.56
CA MET A 90 17.00 1.80 2.14
C MET A 90 18.13 1.98 1.09
N GLY A 91 17.81 2.05 -0.21
CA GLY A 91 18.78 2.42 -1.26
C GLY A 91 19.89 1.39 -1.54
N PHE A 92 19.56 0.10 -1.57
CA PHE A 92 20.50 -0.95 -2.01
C PHE A 92 20.50 -1.14 -3.53
#